data_AF-A0A819DFD0-F1
#
_entry.id   AF-A0A819DFD0-F1
#
_cell.length_a   1.000
_cell.length_b   1.000
_cell.length_c   1.000
_cell.angle_alpha   90.00
_cell.angle_beta   90.00
_cell.angle_gamma   90.00
#
_symmetry.space_group_name_H-M   'P 1'
#
loop_
_entity.id
_entity.type
_entity.pdbx_description
1 polymer ?
#
loop_
_entity_poly.entity_id
_entity_poly.type
_entity_poly.pdbx_seq_one_letter_code
_entity_poly.pdbx_strand_id
1 'polypeptide(L)'
;MCPDKIDEGWKLYNKVKDYTRMGIQLNGDAHWIINNEINQNYTFCDTYPDTLVLPSNFDISRLQSVANFRSRNRIPVLSWYCRQTYVTITRSSQPLTGLNRKCQDDVDYLREIANTKGNNT
;
A
#
# COMPACT_ATOMS: atom_id res chain seq x y z
N MET A 1 37.26 1.70 -19.08
CA MET A 1 36.16 2.66 -19.21
C MET A 1 35.41 2.64 -17.89
N CYS A 2 35.38 3.74 -17.15
CA CYS A 2 34.48 3.89 -16.00
C CYS A 2 33.09 4.21 -16.57
N PRO A 3 31.99 3.59 -16.07
CA PRO A 3 30.67 3.90 -16.57
C PRO A 3 30.35 5.38 -16.32
N ASP A 4 29.67 5.96 -17.30
CA ASP A 4 29.30 7.37 -17.36
C ASP A 4 28.71 7.89 -16.05
N LYS A 5 29.00 9.16 -15.75
CA LYS A 5 28.44 9.91 -14.61
C LYS A 5 26.94 9.64 -14.50
N ILE A 6 26.49 9.11 -13.36
CA ILE A 6 25.07 9.00 -13.02
C ILE A 6 24.56 10.43 -12.74
N ASP A 7 24.36 11.24 -13.78
CA ASP A 7 23.96 12.65 -13.64
C ASP A 7 22.52 12.81 -13.12
N GLU A 8 21.72 11.73 -13.05
CA GLU A 8 20.33 11.77 -12.60
C GLU A 8 19.93 10.60 -11.68
N GLY A 9 20.81 10.21 -10.74
CA GLY A 9 20.57 9.06 -9.85
C GLY A 9 19.24 9.12 -9.08
N TRP A 10 18.75 10.33 -8.75
CA TRP A 10 17.46 10.55 -8.09
C TRP A 10 16.25 10.20 -8.95
N LYS A 11 16.38 10.18 -10.28
CA LYS A 11 15.30 9.81 -11.21
C LYS A 11 15.27 8.32 -11.53
N LEU A 12 16.26 7.55 -11.05
CA LEU A 12 16.35 6.11 -11.28
C LEU A 12 15.11 5.37 -10.79
N TYR A 13 14.58 5.76 -9.63
CA TYR A 13 13.39 5.16 -9.05
C TYR A 13 12.16 6.04 -9.24
N ASN A 14 11.13 5.49 -9.87
CA ASN A 14 9.82 6.10 -9.99
C ASN A 14 8.77 5.12 -9.47
N LYS A 15 8.10 5.51 -8.39
CA LYS A 15 7.13 4.68 -7.64
C LYS A 15 5.99 4.21 -8.53
N VAL A 16 5.40 5.13 -9.30
CA VAL A 16 4.30 4.83 -10.22
C VAL A 16 4.75 3.84 -11.28
N LYS A 17 5.92 4.03 -11.89
CA LYS A 17 6.47 3.09 -12.87
C LYS A 17 6.72 1.71 -12.29
N ASP A 18 7.18 1.60 -11.04
CA ASP A 18 7.41 0.29 -10.41
C ASP A 18 6.10 -0.44 -10.10
N TYR A 19 5.09 0.25 -9.57
CA TYR A 19 3.75 -0.33 -9.37
C TYR A 19 3.09 -0.70 -10.70
N THR A 20 3.21 0.16 -11.72
CA THR A 20 2.75 -0.16 -13.07
C THR A 20 3.50 -1.37 -13.63
N ARG A 21 4.82 -1.51 -13.43
CA ARG A 21 5.60 -2.72 -13.80
C ARG A 21 5.10 -3.97 -13.08
N MET A 22 4.61 -3.85 -11.85
CA MET A 22 3.97 -4.94 -11.12
C MET A 22 2.55 -5.23 -11.58
N GLY A 23 1.90 -4.38 -12.39
CA GLY A 23 0.59 -4.65 -12.98
C GLY A 23 -0.56 -3.92 -12.30
N ILE A 24 -0.22 -3.10 -11.30
CA ILE A 24 -1.17 -2.17 -10.70
C ILE A 24 -1.41 -1.06 -11.73
N GLN A 25 -2.46 -1.24 -12.53
CA GLN A 25 -2.90 -0.26 -13.50
C GLN A 25 -4.00 0.59 -12.90
N LEU A 26 -4.00 1.88 -13.22
CA LEU A 26 -5.05 2.82 -12.80
C LEU A 26 -6.45 2.40 -13.30
N ASN A 27 -6.55 1.58 -14.35
CA ASN A 27 -7.79 1.28 -15.06
C ASN A 27 -8.01 -0.21 -15.39
N GLY A 28 -7.22 -1.15 -14.83
CA GLY A 28 -7.19 -2.56 -15.30
C GLY A 28 -7.31 -3.64 -14.22
N ASP A 29 -6.68 -3.45 -13.05
CA ASP A 29 -6.80 -4.37 -11.91
C ASP A 29 -7.58 -3.66 -10.79
N ALA A 30 -8.88 -3.91 -10.73
CA ALA A 30 -9.83 -3.21 -9.85
C ALA A 30 -9.64 -3.52 -8.35
N HIS A 31 -8.55 -4.16 -7.93
CA HIS A 31 -8.32 -4.59 -6.55
C HIS A 31 -7.37 -3.70 -5.75
N TRP A 32 -6.50 -2.93 -6.44
CA TRP A 32 -5.49 -2.08 -5.80
C TRP A 32 -5.49 -0.69 -6.44
N ILE A 33 -5.41 0.35 -5.62
CA ILE A 33 -5.35 1.75 -6.05
C ILE A 33 -4.05 2.40 -5.61
N ILE A 34 -3.38 3.07 -6.55
CA ILE A 34 -2.25 3.97 -6.25
C ILE A 34 -2.85 5.29 -5.78
N ASN A 35 -2.64 5.63 -4.51
CA ASN A 35 -3.13 6.86 -3.90
C ASN A 35 -1.97 7.81 -3.57
N ASN A 36 -2.05 9.04 -4.08
CA ASN A 36 -1.06 10.11 -3.85
C ASN A 36 -1.58 11.23 -2.95
N GLU A 37 -2.82 11.15 -2.47
CA GLU A 37 -3.49 12.23 -1.74
C GLU A 37 -3.40 12.02 -0.23
N ILE A 38 -3.62 10.78 0.23
CA ILE A 38 -3.74 10.44 1.65
C ILE A 38 -2.48 10.80 2.45
N ASN A 39 -1.30 10.53 1.91
CA ASN A 39 -0.04 10.79 2.60
C ASN A 39 0.84 11.83 1.90
N GLN A 40 0.27 12.65 1.00
CA GLN A 40 1.01 13.66 0.22
C GLN A 40 1.88 14.57 1.09
N ASN A 41 1.34 14.99 2.24
CA ASN A 41 1.98 15.90 3.18
C ASN A 41 2.54 15.17 4.42
N TYR A 42 2.65 13.84 4.38
CA TYR A 42 3.17 13.01 5.47
C TYR A 42 2.40 13.12 6.81
N THR A 43 1.18 13.66 6.79
CA THR A 43 0.34 13.86 7.98
C THR A 43 -0.38 12.59 8.41
N PHE A 44 -0.67 11.69 7.47
CA PHE A 44 -1.29 10.39 7.75
C PHE A 44 -0.29 9.42 8.40
N CYS A 45 0.91 9.28 7.80
CA CYS A 45 2.03 8.53 8.33
C CYS A 45 3.37 9.16 7.90
N ASP A 46 4.04 9.80 8.85
CA ASP A 46 5.30 10.55 8.67
C ASP A 46 6.49 9.70 8.16
N THR A 47 6.47 8.40 8.45
CA THR A 47 7.53 7.45 8.08
C THR A 47 7.22 6.62 6.84
N TYR A 48 6.09 6.87 6.18
CA TYR A 48 5.71 6.24 4.92
C TYR A 48 5.96 7.16 3.72
N PRO A 49 6.07 6.62 2.50
CA PRO A 49 6.11 7.44 1.29
C PRO A 49 4.79 8.23 1.10
N ASP A 50 4.87 9.30 0.33
CA ASP A 50 3.75 10.11 -0.16
C ASP A 50 2.74 9.31 -0.99
N THR A 51 3.23 8.39 -1.81
CA THR A 51 2.42 7.44 -2.57
C THR A 51 2.20 6.14 -1.79
N LEU A 52 0.94 5.79 -1.54
CA LEU A 52 0.54 4.52 -0.95
C LEU A 52 -0.26 3.68 -1.95
N VAL A 53 -0.18 2.35 -1.84
CA VAL A 53 -1.01 1.44 -2.62
C VAL A 53 -1.89 0.63 -1.70
N LEU A 54 -3.19 0.80 -1.86
CA LEU A 54 -4.25 0.39 -0.94
C LEU A 54 -5.26 -0.52 -1.66
N PRO A 55 -6.02 -1.38 -0.96
CA PRO A 55 -7.13 -2.09 -1.56
C PRO A 55 -8.20 -1.10 -2.03
N SER A 56 -8.67 -1.27 -3.26
CA SER A 56 -9.63 -0.36 -3.93
C SER A 56 -11.03 -0.36 -3.29
N ASN A 57 -11.46 -1.50 -2.74
CA ASN A 57 -12.80 -1.70 -2.19
C ASN A 57 -12.95 -1.24 -0.73
N PHE A 58 -11.88 -0.70 -0.13
CA PHE A 58 -11.93 -0.19 1.23
C PHE A 58 -12.33 1.29 1.27
N ASP A 59 -13.26 1.63 2.16
CA ASP A 59 -13.70 3.01 2.36
C ASP A 59 -12.60 3.86 3.03
N ILE A 60 -12.11 4.86 2.30
CA ILE A 60 -11.05 5.79 2.73
C ILE A 60 -11.43 6.52 4.03
N SER A 61 -12.71 6.79 4.28
CA SER A 61 -13.16 7.48 5.50
C SER A 61 -12.81 6.71 6.78
N ARG A 62 -12.70 5.38 6.68
CA ARG A 62 -12.37 4.47 7.78
C ARG A 62 -10.86 4.28 7.96
N LEU A 63 -10.04 4.75 7.02
CA LEU A 63 -8.60 4.49 7.00
C LEU A 63 -7.87 5.12 8.19
N GLN A 64 -8.36 6.26 8.70
CA GLN A 64 -7.81 6.88 9.90
C GLN A 64 -7.96 6.00 11.15
N SER A 65 -9.06 5.24 11.24
CA SER A 65 -9.28 4.29 12.34
C SER A 65 -8.25 3.14 12.29
N VAL A 66 -7.97 2.62 11.08
CA VAL A 66 -6.91 1.62 10.84
C VAL A 66 -5.54 2.18 11.24
N ALA A 67 -5.22 3.41 10.82
CA ALA A 67 -3.97 4.08 11.15
C ALA A 67 -3.77 4.21 12.66
N ASN A 68 -4.78 4.72 13.37
CA ASN A 68 -4.74 4.90 14.82
C ASN A 68 -4.60 3.56 15.58
N PHE A 69 -4.94 2.43 14.96
CA PHE A 69 -4.75 1.10 15.54
C PHE A 69 -3.37 0.48 15.22
N ARG A 70 -2.57 1.10 14.35
CA ARG A 70 -1.25 0.60 13.94
C ARG A 70 -0.14 1.46 14.53
N SER A 71 0.93 0.83 15.01
CA SER A 71 2.05 1.56 15.63
C SER A 71 2.70 2.55 14.65
N ARG A 72 2.64 3.84 15.00
CA ARG A 72 3.08 4.97 14.16
C ARG A 72 2.28 5.11 12.85
N ASN A 73 1.00 4.72 12.86
CA ASN A 73 0.09 4.86 11.72
C ASN A 73 0.51 4.08 10.46
N ARG A 74 1.40 3.08 10.60
CA ARG A 74 1.90 2.26 9.51
C ARG A 74 0.92 1.16 9.16
N ILE A 75 -0.15 1.55 8.48
CA ILE A 75 -1.17 0.64 7.96
C ILE A 75 -0.59 -0.39 6.98
N PRO A 76 -1.26 -1.52 6.75
CA PRO A 76 -0.89 -2.44 5.68
C PRO A 76 -0.95 -1.78 4.30
N VAL A 77 0.18 -1.76 3.60
CA VAL A 77 0.29 -1.22 2.23
C VAL A 77 1.00 -2.21 1.32
N LEU A 78 0.69 -2.19 0.02
CA LEU A 78 1.30 -3.08 -0.94
C LEU A 78 2.80 -2.80 -1.12
N SER A 79 3.61 -3.84 -0.97
CA SER A 79 5.05 -3.81 -1.28
C SER A 79 5.35 -4.51 -2.59
N TRP A 80 4.65 -5.60 -2.89
CA TRP A 80 4.86 -6.38 -4.10
C TRP A 80 3.59 -7.10 -4.53
N TYR A 81 3.43 -7.29 -5.83
CA TYR A 81 2.30 -7.98 -6.45
C TYR A 81 2.77 -8.88 -7.60
N CYS A 82 2.29 -10.13 -7.59
CA CYS A 82 2.50 -11.09 -8.67
C CYS A 82 1.35 -11.03 -9.67
N ARG A 83 1.61 -10.56 -10.90
CA ARG A 83 0.58 -10.56 -11.95
C ARG A 83 0.07 -11.95 -12.31
N GLN A 84 0.93 -12.97 -12.21
CA GLN A 84 0.62 -14.32 -12.67
C GLN A 84 -0.32 -15.05 -11.71
N THR A 85 -0.18 -14.80 -10.41
CA THR A 85 -0.89 -15.55 -9.35
C THR A 85 -1.79 -14.68 -8.49
N TYR A 86 -1.80 -13.36 -8.72
CA TYR A 86 -2.49 -12.37 -7.91
C TYR A 86 -2.05 -12.33 -6.43
N VAL A 87 -0.93 -12.97 -6.08
CA VAL A 87 -0.40 -12.97 -4.72
C VAL A 87 0.27 -11.64 -4.41
N THR A 88 -0.03 -11.11 -3.23
CA THR A 88 0.46 -9.81 -2.76
C THR A 88 1.33 -9.97 -1.51
N ILE A 89 2.36 -9.14 -1.40
CA ILE A 89 3.08 -8.93 -0.14
C ILE A 89 2.73 -7.53 0.35
N THR A 90 2.14 -7.45 1.54
CA THR A 90 1.86 -6.18 2.23
C THR A 90 2.77 -6.01 3.43
N ARG A 91 3.08 -4.76 3.76
CA ARG A 91 3.91 -4.39 4.93
C ARG A 91 3.12 -3.47 5.86
N SER A 92 3.31 -3.62 7.16
CA SER A 92 2.69 -2.80 8.21
C SER A 92 3.52 -2.82 9.48
N SER A 93 3.17 -1.96 10.44
CA SER A 93 3.61 -2.14 11.83
C SER A 93 2.69 -3.09 12.60
N GLN A 94 3.17 -3.52 13.77
CA GLN A 94 2.35 -4.23 14.76
C GLN A 94 1.06 -3.45 15.09
N PRO A 95 -0.07 -4.14 15.31
CA PRO A 95 -1.29 -3.53 15.80
C PRO A 95 -1.16 -3.15 17.29
N LEU A 96 -1.92 -2.14 17.73
CA LEU A 96 -1.96 -1.64 19.10
C LEU A 96 -3.01 -2.39 19.93
N THR A 97 -2.93 -3.73 19.91
CA THR A 97 -3.85 -4.62 20.61
C THR A 97 -3.77 -4.49 22.12
N GLY A 98 -2.59 -4.16 22.67
CA GLY A 98 -2.39 -4.12 24.13
C GLY A 98 -2.85 -5.43 24.77
N LEU A 99 -3.63 -5.35 25.85
CA LEU A 99 -4.17 -6.54 26.51
C LEU A 99 -5.40 -7.14 25.83
N ASN A 100 -6.26 -6.36 25.15
CA ASN A 100 -7.52 -6.84 24.54
C ASN A 100 -8.21 -5.86 23.55
N ARG A 101 -7.51 -4.85 23.03
CA ARG A 101 -8.08 -3.89 22.06
C ARG A 101 -8.24 -4.54 20.69
N LYS A 102 -9.36 -4.24 20.02
CA LYS A 102 -9.66 -4.64 18.64
C LYS A 102 -10.08 -3.41 17.85
N CYS A 103 -9.85 -3.44 16.55
CA CYS A 103 -10.32 -2.43 15.61
C CYS A 103 -11.03 -3.15 14.47
N GLN A 104 -12.34 -2.95 14.35
CA GLN A 104 -13.11 -3.61 13.30
C GLN A 104 -12.69 -3.12 11.90
N ASP A 105 -12.34 -1.85 11.78
CA ASP A 105 -11.84 -1.29 10.52
C ASP A 105 -10.52 -1.92 10.10
N ASP A 106 -9.58 -2.19 11.03
CA ASP A 106 -8.32 -2.89 10.70
C ASP A 106 -8.58 -4.34 10.27
N VAL A 107 -9.52 -5.03 10.92
CA VAL A 107 -9.93 -6.38 10.52
C VAL A 107 -10.56 -6.38 9.13
N ASP A 108 -11.47 -5.45 8.85
CA ASP A 108 -12.11 -5.34 7.54
C ASP A 108 -11.10 -4.95 6.46
N TYR A 109 -10.17 -4.04 6.78
CA TYR A 109 -9.08 -3.67 5.88
C TYR A 109 -8.20 -4.87 5.50
N LEU A 110 -7.86 -5.71 6.47
CA LEU A 110 -7.11 -6.95 6.21
C LEU A 110 -7.92 -7.97 5.39
N ARG A 111 -9.25 -8.02 5.57
CA ARG A 111 -10.14 -8.85 4.73
C ARG A 111 -10.17 -8.36 3.30
N GLU A 112 -10.26 -7.04 3.07
CA GLU A 112 -10.19 -6.48 1.72
C GLU A 112 -8.87 -6.83 1.03
N ILE A 113 -7.73 -6.74 1.74
CA ILE A 113 -6.44 -7.21 1.21
C ILE A 113 -6.50 -8.70 0.85
N ALA A 114 -7.05 -9.55 1.72
CA ALA A 114 -7.17 -10.99 1.45
C ALA A 114 -8.08 -11.29 0.24
N ASN A 115 -9.05 -10.42 -0.03
CA ASN A 115 -10.00 -10.51 -1.14
C ASN A 115 -9.44 -9.96 -2.47
N THR A 116 -8.26 -9.34 -2.48
CA THR A 116 -7.62 -8.83 -3.72
C THR A 116 -7.08 -9.92 -4.66
N LYS A 117 -7.35 -11.20 -4.37
CA LYS A 117 -6.97 -12.32 -5.23
C LYS A 117 -7.84 -12.32 -6.48
N GLY A 118 -7.24 -12.52 -7.65
CA GLY A 118 -7.98 -12.70 -8.90
C GLY A 118 -8.94 -13.89 -8.77
N ASN A 119 -10.16 -13.71 -9.27
CA ASN A 119 -11.14 -14.79 -9.31
C ASN A 119 -10.56 -15.96 -10.12
N ASN A 120 -10.35 -17.11 -9.48
CA ASN A 120 -10.08 -18.36 -10.18
C ASN A 120 -11.34 -18.68 -11.02
N THR A 121 -11.29 -18.33 -12.30
CA THR A 121 -12.17 -18.91 -13.34
C THR A 121 -11.43 -20.03 -14.02
#